data_AF-A0A2W5D839-F1
#
_entry.id   AF-A0A2W5D839-F1
#
_cell.length_a   1.000
_cell.length_b   1.000
_cell.length_c   1.000
_cell.angle_alpha   90.00
_cell.angle_beta   90.00
_cell.angle_gamma   90.00
#
_symmetry.space_group_name_H-M   'P 1'
#
loop_
_entity.id
_entity.type
_entity.pdbx_description
1 polymer ?
#
loop_
_entity_poly.entity_id
_entity_poly.type
_entity_poly.pdbx_seq_one_letter_code
_entity_poly.pdbx_strand_id
1 'polypeptide(L)' 'MSLGMEQLAEQIDRLDNFAAGLELPLPEHLHLQAMRDGLPEIVTELKNAFITAGGDDYWSLDA' A
#
# COMPACT_ATOMS: atom_id res chain seq x y z
N MET A 1 -8.60 8.92 -15.35
CA MET A 1 -9.40 8.10 -14.41
C MET A 1 -9.93 9.05 -13.34
N SER A 2 -10.65 8.60 -12.30
CA SER A 2 -10.81 9.45 -11.11
C SER A 2 -9.47 9.49 -10.36
N LEU A 3 -9.19 10.58 -9.64
CA LEU A 3 -7.97 10.72 -8.84
C LEU A 3 -7.74 9.53 -7.90
N GLY A 4 -8.79 9.05 -7.23
CA GLY A 4 -8.70 7.90 -6.34
C GLY A 4 -8.34 6.60 -7.05
N MET A 5 -8.79 6.40 -8.31
CA MET A 5 -8.39 5.23 -9.10
C MET A 5 -6.92 5.29 -9.55
N GLU A 6 -6.39 6.49 -9.80
CA GLU A 6 -4.97 6.68 -10.13
C GLU A 6 -4.09 6.41 -8.90
N GLN A 7 -4.50 6.91 -7.73
CA GLN A 7 -3.83 6.64 -6.45
C GLN A 7 -3.88 5.15 -6.07
N LEU A 8 -5.02 4.48 -6.30
CA LEU A 8 -5.13 3.03 -6.08
C LEU A 8 -4.14 2.25 -6.94
N ALA A 9 -4.05 2.57 -8.24
CA ALA A 9 -3.11 1.93 -9.15
C ALA A 9 -1.66 2.13 -8.69
N GLU A 10 -1.29 3.35 -8.29
CA GLU A 10 0.05 3.65 -7.78
C GLU A 10 0.41 2.81 -6.54
N GLN A 11 -0.52 2.68 -5.59
CA GLN A 11 -0.24 1.89 -4.40
C GLN A 11 -0.18 0.38 -4.69
N ILE A 12 -0.93 -0.11 -5.68
CA ILE A 12 -0.82 -1.50 -6.15
C ILE A 12 0.57 -1.73 -6.75
N ASP A 13 1.07 -0.83 -7.60
CA ASP A 13 2.42 -0.93 -8.17
C ASP A 13 3.50 -0.95 -7.07
N ARG A 14 3.32 -0.17 -5.99
CA ARG A 14 4.21 -0.21 -4.82
C ARG A 14 4.18 -1.55 -4.10
N LEU A 15 3.01 -2.19 -3.95
CA LEU A 15 2.89 -3.52 -3.39
C LEU A 15 3.54 -4.58 -4.28
N ASP A 16 3.37 -4.48 -5.60
CA ASP A 16 4.01 -5.39 -6.56
C ASP A 16 5.54 -5.28 -6.49
N ASN A 17 6.08 -4.07 -6.29
CA ASN A 17 7.51 -3.87 -6.06
C ASN A 17 7.99 -4.56 -4.77
N PHE A 18 7.20 -4.53 -3.70
CA PHE A 18 7.51 -5.28 -2.48
C PHE A 18 7.48 -6.79 -2.72
N ALA A 19 6.46 -7.30 -3.41
CA ALA A 19 6.37 -8.71 -3.76
C ALA A 19 7.56 -9.17 -4.60
N ALA A 20 7.94 -8.40 -5.63
CA ALA A 20 9.12 -8.69 -6.44
C ALA A 20 10.42 -8.62 -5.63
N GLY A 21 10.52 -7.68 -4.68
CA GLY A 21 11.67 -7.52 -3.80
C GLY A 21 11.93 -8.74 -2.91
N LEU A 22 10.87 -9.41 -2.45
CA LEU A 22 10.98 -10.62 -1.61
C LEU A 22 11.67 -11.81 -2.31
N GLU A 23 11.60 -11.86 -3.65
CA GLU A 23 12.23 -12.90 -4.45
C GLU A 23 13.74 -12.67 -4.62
N LEU A 24 14.26 -11.51 -4.24
CA LEU A 24 15.68 -11.23 -4.29
C LEU A 24 16.44 -12.00 -3.20
N PRO A 25 17.64 -12.53 -3.50
CA PRO A 25 18.45 -13.28 -2.54
C PRO A 25 19.16 -12.36 -1.55
N LEU A 26 18.39 -11.59 -0.78
CA LEU A 26 18.84 -10.71 0.28
C LEU A 26 18.62 -11.37 1.65
N PRO A 27 19.37 -10.94 2.68
CA PRO A 27 19.08 -11.33 4.05
C PRO A 27 17.64 -10.97 4.46
N GLU A 28 16.96 -11.90 5.13
CA GLU A 28 15.55 -11.76 5.56
C GLU A 28 15.29 -10.49 6.38
N HIS A 29 16.23 -10.07 7.23
CA HIS A 29 16.07 -8.88 8.04
C HIS A 29 15.96 -7.60 7.20
N LEU A 30 16.55 -7.55 6.00
CA LEU A 30 16.41 -6.41 5.09
C LEU A 30 15.01 -6.38 4.46
N HIS A 31 14.47 -7.55 4.08
CA HIS A 31 13.09 -7.66 3.61
C HIS A 31 12.10 -7.20 4.67
N LEU A 32 12.27 -7.67 5.91
CA LEU A 32 11.44 -7.28 7.04
C LEU A 32 11.57 -5.79 7.37
N GLN A 33 12.77 -5.23 7.26
CA GLN A 33 12.97 -3.79 7.48
C GLN A 33 12.24 -2.97 6.42
N ALA A 34 12.41 -3.28 5.13
CA ALA A 34 11.72 -2.59 4.04
C ALA A 34 10.20 -2.64 4.19
N MET A 35 9.66 -3.80 4.59
CA MET A 35 8.23 -3.96 4.86
C MET A 35 7.76 -3.13 6.06
N ARG A 36 8.51 -3.12 7.17
CA ARG A 36 8.16 -2.33 8.37
C ARG A 36 8.13 -0.83 8.07
N ASP A 37 9.07 -0.37 7.25
CA ASP A 37 9.23 1.04 6.94
C ASP A 37 8.15 1.52 5.94
N GLY A 38 7.79 0.71 4.93
CA GLY A 38 6.90 1.16 3.86
C GLY A 38 5.45 0.65 3.88
N LEU A 39 5.15 -0.54 4.44
CA LEU A 39 3.77 -1.06 4.44
C LEU A 39 2.76 -0.16 5.18
N PRO A 40 3.07 0.45 6.34
CA PRO A 40 2.12 1.32 7.04
C PRO A 40 1.67 2.52 6.20
N GLU A 41 2.60 3.11 5.44
CA GLU A 41 2.33 4.22 4.53
C GLU A 41 1.44 3.75 3.38
N ILE A 42 1.81 2.67 2.69
CA ILE A 42 1.03 2.11 1.57
C ILE A 42 -0.41 1.78 1.99
N VAL A 43 -0.59 1.18 3.17
CA VAL A 43 -1.94 0.85 3.70
C VAL A 43 -2.76 2.12 3.97
N THR A 44 -2.13 3.16 4.51
CA THR A 44 -2.80 4.44 4.76
C THR A 44 -3.25 5.07 3.44
N GLU A 45 -2.36 5.12 2.46
CA GLU A 45 -2.65 5.69 1.14
C GLU A 45 -3.68 4.87 0.36
N LEU A 46 -3.68 3.54 0.47
CA LEU A 46 -4.72 2.69 -0.14
C LEU A 46 -6.11 2.98 0.40
N LYS A 47 -6.25 3.16 1.72
CA LYS A 47 -7.52 3.52 2.34
C LYS A 47 -8.00 4.89 1.87
N ASN A 48 -7.10 5.87 1.85
CA ASN A 48 -7.39 7.21 1.35
C ASN A 48 -7.79 7.20 -0.13
N ALA A 49 -7.09 6.43 -0.96
CA ALA A 49 -7.37 6.30 -2.38
C ALA A 49 -8.73 5.63 -2.63
N PHE A 50 -9.11 4.62 -1.85
CA PHE A 50 -10.43 3.99 -1.91
C PHE A 50 -11.56 4.98 -1.58
N ILE A 51 -11.43 5.74 -0.48
CA ILE A 51 -12.41 6.76 -0.10
C ILE A 51 -12.49 7.84 -1.20
N THR A 52 -11.34 8.29 -1.72
CA THR A 52 -11.25 9.27 -2.81
C THR A 52 -11.87 8.75 -4.11
N ALA A 53 -11.84 7.44 -4.36
CA ALA A 53 -12.48 6.80 -5.50
C ALA A 53 -14.02 6.74 -5.36
N GLY A 54 -14.57 7.10 -4.19
CA GLY A 54 -16.00 7.11 -3.90
C GLY A 54 -16.48 5.95 -3.03
N GLY A 55 -15.56 5.17 -2.45
CA GLY A 55 -15.90 4.18 -1.45
C GLY A 55 -16.27 4.81 -0.09
N ASP A 56 -17.11 4.14 0.69
CA ASP A 56 -17.38 4.58 2.06
C ASP A 56 -16.16 4.37 2.96
N ASP A 57 -16.05 5.20 4.00
CA ASP A 57 -15.02 5.00 5.01
C ASP A 57 -15.46 3.94 6.02
N TYR A 58 -14.93 2.73 5.84
CA TYR A 58 -15.16 1.60 6.74
C TYR A 58 -14.17 1.53 7.91
N TRP A 59 -13.11 2.35 7.89
CA TRP A 59 -11.99 2.25 8.85
C TRP A 59 -12.05 3.29 9.95
N SER A 60 -12.78 4.39 9.76
CA SER A 60 -13.07 5.34 10.85
C SER A 60 -14.18 4.89 11.78
N LEU A 61 -14.90 3.81 11.45
CA LEU A 61 -16.01 3.28 12.25
C LEU A 61 -15.55 2.51 13.51
N ASP A 62 -14.28 2.10 13.56
CA ASP A 62 -13.71 1.29 14.66
C ASP A 62 -12.62 2.04 15.48
N ALA A 63 -12.50 3.36 15.33
CA ALA A 63 -11.48 4.20 16.00
C ALA A 63 -11.98 4.91 17.28
#